data_AF-A0A920A9V8-F1
#
_entry.id   AF-A0A920A9V8-F1
#
_cell.length_a   1.000
_cell.length_b   1.000
_cell.length_c   1.000
_cell.angle_alpha   90.00
_cell.angle_beta   90.00
_cell.angle_gamma   90.00
#
_symmetry.space_group_name_H-M   'P 1'
#
loop_
_entity.id
_entity.type
_entity.pdbx_description
1 polymer ?
#
loop_
_entity_poly.entity_id
_entity_poly.type
_entity_poly.pdbx_seq_one_letter_code
_entity_poly.pdbx_strand_id
1 'polypeptide(L)'
;MELDKPIEIIHINSGGESSLMLQPRNLIILEKNSKAQILESHYSLVGKNDKSPYTYPGFIDPLTNTLTEIHVKENANLDYYKIQMI
;
A
#
# COMPACT_ATOMS: atom_id res chain seq x y z
N MET A 1 13.61 -16.10 -14.03
CA MET A 1 14.45 -15.25 -13.16
C MET A 1 13.69 -15.06 -11.86
N GLU A 2 14.34 -15.30 -10.74
CA GLU A 2 13.75 -15.26 -9.40
C GLU A 2 14.52 -14.22 -8.59
N LEU A 3 13.80 -13.45 -7.76
CA LEU A 3 14.42 -12.46 -6.88
C LEU A 3 14.90 -13.13 -5.60
N ASP A 4 16.11 -12.77 -5.15
CA ASP A 4 16.69 -13.30 -3.91
C ASP A 4 15.94 -12.83 -2.65
N LYS A 5 15.16 -11.74 -2.75
CA LYS A 5 14.38 -11.14 -1.66
C LYS A 5 13.03 -10.63 -2.16
N PRO A 6 12.01 -10.60 -1.31
CA PRO A 6 10.72 -10.00 -1.65
C PRO A 6 10.86 -8.48 -1.88
N ILE A 7 9.97 -7.94 -2.71
CA ILE A 7 9.79 -6.50 -2.86
C ILE A 7 8.76 -6.04 -1.82
N GLU A 8 9.09 -4.98 -1.08
CA GLU A 8 8.16 -4.36 -0.13
C GLU A 8 7.75 -2.97 -0.61
N ILE A 9 6.44 -2.76 -0.73
CA ILE A 9 5.82 -1.48 -1.08
C ILE A 9 5.10 -0.97 0.16
N ILE A 10 5.54 0.14 0.72
CA ILE A 10 4.98 0.70 1.95
C ILE A 10 4.33 2.04 1.66
N HIS A 11 3.02 2.13 1.90
CA HIS A 11 2.28 3.39 1.90
C HIS A 11 2.06 3.83 3.35
N ILE A 12 2.56 5.00 3.71
CA ILE A 12 2.39 5.56 5.06
C ILE A 12 1.60 6.86 4.94
N ASN A 13 0.50 6.96 5.67
CA ASN A 13 -0.16 8.24 5.90
C ASN A 13 0.19 8.71 7.33
N SER A 14 0.63 9.96 7.45
CA SER A 14 1.03 10.51 8.75
C SER A 14 -0.16 10.75 9.67
N GLY A 15 -1.39 10.85 9.14
CA GLY A 15 -2.58 11.14 9.94
C GLY A 15 -2.63 12.56 10.52
N GLY A 16 -1.73 13.46 10.11
CA GLY A 16 -1.68 14.84 10.61
C GLY A 16 -2.51 15.83 9.81
N GLU A 17 -2.87 15.47 8.58
CA GLU A 17 -3.69 16.27 7.67
C GLU A 17 -5.13 15.77 7.69
N SER A 18 -6.06 16.66 8.02
CA SER A 18 -7.50 16.37 7.95
C SER A 18 -7.93 16.24 6.50
N SER A 19 -8.86 15.32 6.22
CA SER A 19 -9.52 15.17 4.92
C SER A 19 -8.56 14.82 3.77
N LEU A 20 -7.44 14.16 4.10
CA LEU A 20 -6.46 13.71 3.11
C LEU A 20 -6.99 12.49 2.33
N MET A 21 -6.87 12.51 1.01
CA MET A 21 -7.25 11.39 0.14
C MET A 21 -6.05 10.87 -0.64
N LEU A 22 -5.57 9.68 -0.28
CA LEU A 22 -4.46 8.99 -0.94
C LEU A 22 -4.96 8.11 -2.07
N GLN A 23 -4.32 8.17 -3.23
CA GLN A 23 -4.71 7.41 -4.42
C GLN A 23 -3.54 6.60 -5.04
N PRO A 24 -2.92 5.63 -4.34
CA PRO A 24 -1.84 4.83 -4.93
C PRO A 24 -2.29 4.05 -6.16
N ARG A 25 -1.45 4.02 -7.21
CA ARG A 25 -1.69 3.30 -8.47
C ARG A 25 -0.43 2.53 -8.85
N ASN A 26 -0.50 1.21 -8.75
CA ASN A 26 0.62 0.31 -9.03
C ASN A 26 0.35 -0.48 -10.31
N LEU A 27 1.38 -0.65 -11.15
CA LEU A 27 1.38 -1.56 -12.29
C LEU A 27 2.52 -2.56 -12.12
N ILE A 28 2.17 -3.85 -12.00
CA ILE A 28 3.11 -4.94 -11.80
C ILE A 28 3.09 -5.81 -13.05
N ILE A 29 4.23 -5.97 -13.70
CA ILE A 29 4.39 -6.81 -14.89
C ILE A 29 5.45 -7.86 -14.61
N LEU A 30 5.04 -9.13 -14.63
CA LEU A 30 5.94 -10.27 -14.55
C LEU A 30 6.18 -10.83 -15.95
N GLU A 31 7.44 -10.82 -16.38
CA GLU A 31 7.87 -11.37 -17.66
C GLU A 31 7.86 -12.91 -17.69
N LYS A 32 7.94 -13.50 -18.89
CA LYS A 32 7.90 -14.97 -19.07
C LYS A 32 8.95 -15.67 -18.19
N ASN A 33 8.54 -16.73 -17.50
CA ASN A 33 9.38 -17.50 -16.56
C ASN A 33 9.96 -16.69 -15.37
N SER A 34 9.38 -15.53 -15.02
CA SER A 34 9.79 -14.75 -13.85
C SER A 34 9.08 -15.20 -12.57
N LYS A 35 9.72 -14.99 -11.42
CA LYS A 35 9.14 -15.25 -10.11
C LYS A 35 9.41 -14.09 -9.17
N ALA A 36 8.38 -13.64 -8.46
CA ALA A 36 8.51 -12.56 -7.48
C ALA A 36 7.58 -12.77 -6.30
N GLN A 37 8.00 -12.26 -5.14
CA GLN A 37 7.16 -12.08 -3.97
C GLN A 37 7.07 -10.58 -3.67
N ILE A 38 5.86 -10.08 -3.46
CA ILE A 38 5.58 -8.67 -3.20
C ILE A 38 4.70 -8.54 -1.96
N LEU A 39 5.13 -7.71 -1.01
CA LEU A 39 4.35 -7.28 0.14
C LEU A 39 3.98 -5.80 -0.03
N GLU A 40 2.70 -5.50 -0.21
CA GLU A 40 2.16 -4.15 -0.20
C GLU A 40 1.49 -3.87 1.16
N SER A 41 2.03 -2.93 1.93
CA SER A 41 1.52 -2.57 3.25
C SER A 41 1.03 -1.12 3.28
N HIS A 42 -0.10 -0.89 3.93
CA HIS A 42 -0.68 0.44 4.14
C HIS A 42 -0.75 0.71 5.64
N TYR A 43 -0.11 1.78 6.10
CA TYR A 43 -0.03 2.17 7.50
C TYR A 43 -0.72 3.52 7.72
N SER A 44 -1.59 3.54 8.73
CA SER A 44 -2.11 4.77 9.32
C SER A 44 -1.35 5.12 10.60
N LEU A 45 -0.85 6.35 10.68
CA LEU A 45 -0.30 6.89 11.93
C LEU A 45 -1.30 7.82 12.65
N VAL A 46 -2.57 7.79 12.24
CA VAL A 46 -3.67 8.49 12.92
C VAL A 46 -3.68 8.13 14.41
N GLY A 47 -3.87 9.13 15.28
CA GLY A 47 -3.85 8.97 16.73
C GLY A 47 -2.45 9.03 17.36
N LYS A 48 -1.37 9.03 16.57
CA LYS A 48 -0.02 9.36 17.07
C LYS A 48 0.33 10.85 17.01
N ASN A 49 -0.51 11.66 16.38
CA ASN A 49 -0.35 13.11 16.30
C ASN A 49 -1.33 13.82 17.23
N ASP A 50 -1.00 15.05 17.62
CA ASP A 50 -1.85 15.90 18.46
C ASP A 50 -3.21 16.23 17.81
N LYS A 51 -3.32 16.10 16.48
CA LYS A 51 -4.56 16.29 15.70
C LYS A 51 -5.08 14.95 15.18
N SER A 52 -6.27 14.59 15.63
CA SER A 52 -6.98 13.35 15.33
C SER A 52 -8.50 13.62 15.48
N PRO A 53 -9.40 12.79 14.92
CA PRO A 53 -10.84 12.94 15.19
C PRO A 53 -11.18 12.89 16.68
N TYR A 54 -10.34 12.21 17.47
CA TYR A 54 -10.51 12.09 18.92
C TYR A 54 -10.06 13.35 19.69
N THR A 55 -9.17 14.16 19.13
CA THR A 55 -8.55 15.33 19.81
C THR A 55 -8.93 16.68 19.18
N TYR A 56 -9.36 16.71 17.92
CA TYR A 56 -9.67 17.92 17.17
C TYR A 56 -11.04 17.80 16.48
N PRO A 57 -12.10 18.41 17.03
CA PRO A 57 -13.43 18.37 16.44
C PRO A 57 -13.42 18.89 15.00
N GLY A 58 -14.02 18.13 14.08
CA GLY A 58 -14.02 18.45 12.65
C GLY A 58 -12.82 17.92 11.87
N PHE A 59 -11.90 17.20 12.52
CA PHE A 59 -10.87 16.42 11.83
C PHE A 59 -11.50 15.18 11.17
N ILE A 60 -11.15 14.93 9.91
CA ILE A 60 -11.61 13.80 9.11
C ILE A 60 -10.41 12.90 8.84
N ASP A 61 -10.52 11.62 9.15
CA ASP A 61 -9.45 10.67 8.93
C ASP A 61 -9.07 10.56 7.45
N PRO A 62 -7.78 10.30 7.14
CA PRO A 62 -7.35 10.08 5.78
C PRO A 62 -8.05 8.88 5.13
N LEU A 63 -8.48 9.06 3.89
CA LEU A 63 -9.01 7.99 3.05
C LEU A 63 -7.94 7.50 2.08
N THR A 64 -7.70 6.20 2.02
CA THR A 64 -6.81 5.61 1.00
C THR A 64 -7.62 4.76 0.03
N ASN A 65 -7.56 5.08 -1.26
CA ASN A 65 -8.11 4.26 -2.33
C ASN A 65 -6.98 3.84 -3.27
N THR A 66 -6.62 2.56 -3.22
CA THR A 66 -5.48 1.99 -3.94
C THR A 66 -5.96 1.05 -5.02
N LEU A 67 -5.29 1.11 -6.18
CA LEU A 67 -5.48 0.18 -7.28
C LEU A 67 -4.12 -0.37 -7.69
N THR A 68 -4.08 -1.69 -7.86
CA THR A 68 -2.89 -2.42 -8.30
C THR A 68 -3.30 -3.28 -9.50
N GLU A 69 -2.75 -2.98 -10.67
CA GLU A 69 -2.89 -3.77 -11.89
C GLU A 69 -1.75 -4.78 -11.98
N ILE A 70 -2.08 -6.04 -12.25
CA ILE A 70 -1.11 -7.13 -12.27
C ILE A 70 -1.22 -7.91 -13.58
N HIS A 71 -0.12 -7.93 -14.35
CA HIS A 71 0.04 -8.73 -15.55
C HIS A 71 1.07 -9.83 -15.32
N VAL A 72 0.63 -11.08 -15.32
CA VAL A 72 1.50 -12.26 -15.16
C VAL A 72 1.61 -12.98 -16.50
N LYS A 73 2.80 -12.96 -17.12
CA LYS A 73 3.03 -13.64 -18.41
C LYS A 73 3.24 -15.16 -18.24
N GLU A 74 3.34 -15.86 -19.36
CA GLU A 74 3.49 -17.32 -19.44
C GLU A 74 4.56 -17.85 -18.47
N ASN A 75 4.20 -18.87 -17.68
CA ASN A 75 5.06 -19.52 -16.68
C ASN A 75 5.67 -18.58 -15.62
N ALA A 76 5.14 -17.37 -15.47
CA ALA A 76 5.54 -16.49 -14.39
C ALA A 76 4.72 -16.78 -13.11
N ASN A 77 5.32 -16.55 -11.95
CA ASN A 77 4.68 -16.80 -10.65
C ASN A 77 4.81 -15.56 -9.76
N LEU A 78 3.70 -15.11 -9.18
CA LEU A 78 3.67 -13.99 -8.27
C LEU A 78 3.01 -14.41 -6.95
N ASP A 79 3.72 -14.22 -5.85
CA ASP A 79 3.13 -14.19 -4.51
C ASP A 79 2.90 -12.73 -4.12
N TYR A 80 1.65 -12.31 -4.03
CA TYR A 80 1.27 -10.93 -3.72
C TYR A 80 0.45 -10.86 -2.43
N TYR A 81 0.97 -10.13 -1.44
CA TYR A 81 0.33 -9.90 -0.16
C TYR A 81 -0.02 -8.42 -0.02
N LYS A 82 -1.29 -8.12 0.28
CA LYS A 82 -1.73 -6.76 0.61
C LYS A 82 -2.20 -6.71 2.05
N ILE A 83 -1.58 -5.86 2.85
CA ILE A 83 -1.81 -5.74 4.29
C ILE A 83 -2.29 -4.31 4.59
N GLN A 84 -3.45 -4.22 5.24
CA GLN A 84 -3.97 -2.95 5.77
C GLN A 84 -3.73 -2.93 7.28
N MET A 85 -2.90 -2.00 7.75
CA MET A 85 -2.69 -1.72 9.16
C MET A 85 -3.30 -0.36 9.48
N ILE A 86 -4.38 -0.40 10.26
CA ILE A 86 -5.17 0.74 10.69
C ILE A 86 -4.66 1.23 12.05
#